data_AF-K4MPL8-F1
#
_entry.id   AF-K4MPL8-F1
#
_cell.length_a   1.000
_cell.length_b   1.000
_cell.length_c   1.000
_cell.angle_alpha   90.00
_cell.angle_beta   90.00
_cell.angle_gamma   90.00
#
_symmetry.space_group_name_H-M   'P 1'
#
loop_
_entity.id
_entity.type
_entity.pdbx_description
1 polymer ?
#
loop_
_entity_poly.entity_id
_entity_poly.type
_entity_poly.pdbx_seq_one_letter_code
_entity_poly.pdbx_strand_id
1 'polypeptide(L)'
;DIDHLNLRVQKELVEWLNWLKADIGFDGWRFDFAKGYSADVAKIYIDRSEPSFAVAEIWTSLAYGGDGKPNLNQDQHRQELVNWVDKVGSKGPATTFDFTTKGILNVAVEGELWRLRGTDGKAPGMIGWWPAKAVTFVDNHDTGSTQHMWPFPSDRVMQGYAYILTHPGTPCIFYDHFFDWGLKEEIDRLVSVRTRHGIHNESKLQIIEADADLYLAEIDGKVIVKLGPRYDVGNLIPGGFKVAAHGNDYAVW
;
A
#
# COMPACT_ATOMS: atom_id res chain seq x y z
N ASP A 1 19.77 19.96 4.58
CA ASP A 1 19.60 19.42 3.22
C ASP A 1 20.94 19.29 2.54
N ILE A 2 21.14 18.21 1.78
CA ILE A 2 22.36 17.98 0.99
C ILE A 2 22.13 18.48 -0.44
N ASP A 3 23.13 19.14 -1.03
CA ASP A 3 23.08 19.52 -2.46
C ASP A 3 23.33 18.30 -3.35
N HIS A 4 22.24 17.67 -3.78
CA HIS A 4 22.28 16.51 -4.66
C HIS A 4 22.67 16.83 -6.11
N LEU A 5 22.82 18.09 -6.51
CA LEU A 5 23.36 18.48 -7.83
C LEU A 5 24.89 18.49 -7.85
N ASN A 6 25.52 18.45 -6.67
CA ASN A 6 26.97 18.34 -6.57
C ASN A 6 27.44 16.97 -7.07
N LEU A 7 28.28 16.97 -8.12
CA LEU A 7 28.77 15.74 -8.75
C LEU A 7 29.61 14.85 -7.81
N ARG A 8 30.31 15.45 -6.85
CA ARG A 8 31.06 14.71 -5.84
C ARG A 8 30.09 13.99 -4.89
N VAL A 9 29.06 14.68 -4.42
CA VAL A 9 28.01 14.09 -3.57
C VAL A 9 27.35 12.92 -4.29
N GLN A 10 26.93 13.11 -5.54
CA GLN A 10 26.33 12.01 -6.32
C GLN A 10 27.26 10.81 -6.45
N LYS A 11 28.55 11.05 -6.74
CA LYS A 11 29.54 9.98 -6.87
C LYS A 11 29.72 9.22 -5.57
N GLU A 12 30.02 9.90 -4.48
CA GLU A 12 30.34 9.28 -3.19
C GLU A 12 29.12 8.56 -2.59
N LEU A 13 27.90 9.10 -2.76
CA LEU A 13 26.68 8.41 -2.33
C LEU A 13 26.40 7.15 -3.15
N VAL A 14 26.63 7.17 -4.47
CA VAL A 14 26.50 5.97 -5.31
C VAL A 14 27.55 4.91 -4.92
N GLU A 15 28.79 5.32 -4.64
CA GLU A 15 29.84 4.41 -4.16
C GLU A 15 29.43 3.76 -2.83
N TRP A 16 28.85 4.54 -1.91
CA TRP A 16 28.32 4.02 -0.65
C TRP A 16 27.14 3.05 -0.84
N LEU A 17 26.17 3.36 -1.71
CA LEU A 17 25.07 2.44 -2.04
C LEU A 17 25.59 1.13 -2.65
N ASN A 18 26.60 1.20 -3.51
CA ASN A 18 27.21 0.01 -4.08
C ASN A 18 28.00 -0.81 -3.05
N TRP A 19 28.65 -0.17 -2.08
CA TRP A 19 29.25 -0.86 -0.94
C TRP A 19 28.20 -1.55 -0.06
N LEU A 20 27.06 -0.89 0.23
CA LEU A 20 25.95 -1.53 0.95
C LEU A 20 25.45 -2.79 0.22
N LYS A 21 25.39 -2.76 -1.12
CA LYS A 21 25.00 -3.92 -1.91
C LYS A 21 26.06 -5.01 -1.93
N ALA A 22 27.32 -4.67 -2.22
CA ALA A 22 28.39 -5.64 -2.46
C ALA A 22 28.96 -6.24 -1.15
N ASP A 23 29.12 -5.43 -0.12
CA ASP A 23 29.85 -5.81 1.11
C ASP A 23 28.92 -6.15 2.27
N ILE A 24 27.76 -5.50 2.36
CA ILE A 24 26.77 -5.75 3.43
C ILE A 24 25.68 -6.73 2.97
N GLY A 25 25.34 -6.73 1.68
CA GLY A 25 24.37 -7.64 1.09
C GLY A 25 22.94 -7.09 0.99
N PHE A 26 22.76 -5.76 0.90
CA PHE A 26 21.46 -5.16 0.63
C PHE A 26 21.04 -5.33 -0.84
N ASP A 27 19.79 -5.72 -1.10
CA ASP A 27 19.27 -5.94 -2.45
C ASP A 27 18.49 -4.75 -3.04
N GLY A 28 18.08 -3.79 -2.21
CA GLY A 28 17.16 -2.73 -2.60
C GLY A 28 17.04 -1.61 -1.58
N TRP A 29 16.37 -0.53 -1.96
CA TRP A 29 16.39 0.74 -1.22
C TRP A 29 14.99 1.22 -0.83
N ARG A 30 14.85 1.69 0.42
CA ARG A 30 13.75 2.57 0.83
C ARG A 30 14.30 3.99 0.90
N PHE A 31 13.85 4.85 0.00
CA PHE A 31 14.22 6.26 -0.02
C PHE A 31 13.41 7.04 1.01
N ASP A 32 14.08 7.41 2.10
CA ASP A 32 13.55 8.27 3.15
C ASP A 32 13.28 9.69 2.63
N PHE A 33 12.16 10.29 3.08
CA PHE A 33 11.79 11.67 2.78
C PHE A 33 12.05 12.06 1.31
N ALA A 34 11.56 11.25 0.36
CA ALA A 34 11.87 11.37 -1.07
C ALA A 34 11.28 12.63 -1.74
N LYS A 35 10.60 13.48 -0.95
CA LYS A 35 10.18 14.84 -1.31
C LYS A 35 11.29 15.88 -1.12
N GLY A 36 12.32 15.57 -0.35
CA GLY A 36 13.44 16.48 -0.06
C GLY A 36 14.37 16.71 -1.26
N TYR A 37 14.25 15.91 -2.31
CA TYR A 37 15.02 16.04 -3.55
C TYR A 37 14.17 15.62 -4.76
N SER A 38 14.60 15.98 -5.97
CA SER A 38 13.81 15.71 -7.17
C SER A 38 13.80 14.22 -7.56
N ALA A 39 12.77 13.82 -8.30
CA ALA A 39 12.71 12.50 -8.93
C ALA A 39 13.92 12.22 -9.85
N ASP A 40 14.45 13.26 -10.52
CA ASP A 40 15.66 13.14 -11.36
C ASP A 40 16.92 12.81 -10.52
N VAL A 41 16.99 13.32 -9.28
CA VAL A 41 18.05 12.95 -8.34
C VAL A 41 17.90 11.50 -7.89
N ALA A 42 16.69 11.07 -7.52
CA ALA A 42 16.40 9.66 -7.21
C ALA A 42 16.78 8.74 -8.38
N LYS A 43 16.47 9.15 -9.61
CA LYS A 43 16.82 8.44 -10.83
C LYS A 43 18.32 8.17 -10.93
N ILE A 44 19.16 9.16 -10.66
CA ILE A 44 20.62 8.99 -10.69
C ILE A 44 21.06 7.88 -9.73
N TYR A 45 20.53 7.86 -8.50
CA TYR A 45 20.89 6.85 -7.51
C TYR A 45 20.39 5.47 -7.89
N ILE A 46 19.15 5.35 -8.37
CA ILE A 46 18.54 4.08 -8.78
C ILE A 46 19.29 3.51 -10.00
N ASP A 47 19.48 4.31 -11.05
CA ASP A 47 20.12 3.86 -12.28
C ASP A 47 21.58 3.44 -12.05
N ARG A 48 22.31 4.11 -11.13
CA ARG A 48 23.74 3.84 -10.90
C ARG A 48 24.03 2.81 -9.79
N SER A 49 23.03 2.46 -8.99
CA SER A 49 23.15 1.41 -7.97
C SER A 49 22.38 0.14 -8.32
N GLU A 50 21.54 0.15 -9.35
CA GLU A 50 20.82 -1.01 -9.90
C GLU A 50 20.21 -1.92 -8.81
N PRO A 51 19.31 -1.40 -7.95
CA PRO A 51 18.64 -2.21 -6.95
C PRO A 51 17.62 -3.17 -7.57
N SER A 52 17.38 -4.31 -6.94
CA SER A 52 16.28 -5.23 -7.32
C SER A 52 14.90 -4.62 -7.09
N PHE A 53 14.79 -3.74 -6.08
CA PHE A 53 13.56 -3.07 -5.67
C PHE A 53 13.89 -1.70 -5.06
N ALA A 54 13.08 -0.68 -5.34
CA ALA A 54 13.23 0.63 -4.74
C ALA A 54 11.87 1.24 -4.42
N VAL A 55 11.64 1.63 -3.15
CA VAL A 55 10.40 2.29 -2.73
C VAL A 55 10.69 3.67 -2.16
N ALA A 56 9.99 4.69 -2.65
CA ALA A 56 10.09 6.06 -2.15
C ALA A 56 8.97 6.41 -1.18
N GLU A 57 9.35 7.07 -0.08
CA GLU A 57 8.43 7.73 0.82
C GLU A 57 8.13 9.15 0.32
N ILE A 58 6.95 9.29 -0.29
CA ILE A 58 6.42 10.58 -0.72
C ILE A 58 5.15 10.83 0.07
N TRP A 59 5.32 11.43 1.24
CA TRP A 59 4.22 11.73 2.14
C TRP A 59 3.77 13.18 1.99
N THR A 60 2.62 13.37 1.35
CA THR A 60 1.94 14.66 1.23
C THR A 60 0.66 14.62 2.06
N SER A 61 0.23 15.77 2.59
CA SER A 61 -1.06 15.85 3.25
C SER A 61 -2.19 15.56 2.25
N LEU A 62 -3.17 14.75 2.66
CA LEU A 62 -4.38 14.57 1.86
C LEU A 62 -5.17 15.87 1.73
N ALA A 63 -6.08 15.92 0.76
CA ALA A 63 -7.10 16.96 0.71
C ALA A 63 -8.19 16.64 1.74
N TYR A 64 -8.57 17.61 2.58
CA TYR A 64 -9.59 17.41 3.63
C TYR A 64 -10.85 18.25 3.36
N GLY A 65 -11.98 17.74 3.84
CA GLY A 65 -13.27 18.43 3.84
C GLY A 65 -13.46 19.28 5.10
N GLY A 66 -14.57 20.01 5.16
CA GLY A 66 -14.91 20.84 6.33
C GLY A 66 -15.22 20.04 7.60
N ASP A 67 -15.46 18.74 7.48
CA ASP A 67 -15.68 17.80 8.58
C ASP A 67 -14.37 17.24 9.17
N GLY A 68 -13.21 17.63 8.62
CA GLY A 68 -11.90 17.15 9.04
C GLY A 68 -11.55 15.76 8.51
N LYS A 69 -12.37 15.16 7.65
CA LYS A 69 -12.07 13.88 6.99
C LYS A 69 -11.43 14.09 5.62
N PRO A 70 -10.63 13.13 5.12
CA PRO A 70 -10.18 13.17 3.74
C PRO A 70 -11.35 13.31 2.76
N ASN A 71 -11.21 14.20 1.78
CA ASN A 71 -12.13 14.30 0.67
C ASN A 71 -12.22 12.95 -0.07
N LEU A 72 -13.39 12.65 -0.66
CA LEU A 72 -13.57 11.42 -1.44
C LEU A 72 -12.62 11.37 -2.64
N ASN A 73 -12.39 12.51 -3.30
CA ASN A 73 -11.44 12.61 -4.39
C ASN A 73 -10.03 12.92 -3.84
N GLN A 74 -9.11 11.98 -4.00
CA GLN A 74 -7.68 12.12 -3.71
C GLN A 74 -6.80 11.97 -4.97
N ASP A 75 -7.36 12.22 -6.16
CA ASP A 75 -6.68 12.07 -7.45
C ASP A 75 -5.38 12.85 -7.51
N GLN A 76 -5.39 14.10 -7.03
CA GLN A 76 -4.18 14.92 -6.99
C GLN A 76 -3.08 14.28 -6.13
N HIS A 77 -3.45 13.66 -5.00
CA HIS A 77 -2.50 13.00 -4.11
C HIS A 77 -1.87 11.76 -4.77
N ARG A 78 -2.68 10.87 -5.36
CA ARG A 78 -2.14 9.71 -6.10
C ARG A 78 -1.42 10.08 -7.40
N GLN A 79 -1.80 11.19 -8.04
CA GLN A 79 -1.10 11.71 -9.22
C GLN A 79 0.33 12.14 -8.90
N GLU A 80 0.58 12.71 -7.72
CA GLU A 80 1.94 13.05 -7.28
C GLU A 80 2.84 11.80 -7.24
N LEU A 81 2.32 10.70 -6.69
CA LEU A 81 3.02 9.41 -6.62
C LEU A 81 3.32 8.84 -8.01
N VAL A 82 2.32 8.82 -8.90
CA VAL A 82 2.46 8.37 -10.29
C VAL A 82 3.50 9.22 -11.04
N ASN A 83 3.40 10.54 -10.94
CA ASN A 83 4.33 11.47 -11.60
C ASN A 83 5.78 11.25 -11.15
N TRP A 84 6.00 10.93 -9.88
CA TRP A 84 7.34 10.65 -9.37
C TRP A 84 7.92 9.38 -10.00
N VAL A 85 7.13 8.29 -10.06
CA VAL A 85 7.56 7.03 -10.69
C VAL A 85 7.83 7.23 -12.19
N ASP A 86 6.98 7.98 -12.89
CA ASP A 86 7.18 8.30 -14.31
C ASP A 86 8.48 9.05 -14.56
N LYS A 87 8.81 10.02 -13.71
CA LYS A 87 10.06 10.80 -13.81
C LYS A 87 11.31 9.96 -13.51
N VAL A 88 11.25 9.07 -12.52
CA VAL A 88 12.38 8.18 -12.20
C VAL A 88 12.61 7.17 -13.34
N GLY A 89 11.55 6.62 -13.89
CA GLY A 89 11.58 5.67 -14.99
C GLY A 89 10.61 4.52 -14.77
N SER A 90 9.50 4.57 -15.51
CA SER A 90 8.37 3.64 -15.40
C SER A 90 8.74 2.15 -15.49
N LYS A 91 9.79 1.81 -16.26
CA LYS A 91 10.25 0.42 -16.46
C LYS A 91 11.26 -0.07 -15.40
N GLY A 92 11.73 0.82 -14.52
CA GLY A 92 12.72 0.49 -13.50
C GLY A 92 12.13 -0.16 -12.24
N PRO A 93 12.97 -0.43 -11.22
CA PRO A 93 12.54 -1.04 -9.95
C PRO A 93 11.82 -0.07 -9.01
N ALA A 94 11.71 1.21 -9.39
CA ALA A 94 11.15 2.27 -8.57
C ALA A 94 9.63 2.11 -8.38
N THR A 95 9.18 2.25 -7.14
CA THR A 95 7.80 2.28 -6.65
C THR A 95 7.66 3.37 -5.60
N THR A 96 6.44 3.63 -5.12
CA THR A 96 6.16 4.55 -4.02
C THR A 96 5.27 3.91 -2.97
N PHE A 97 5.42 4.32 -1.72
CA PHE A 97 4.42 4.00 -0.70
C PHE A 97 3.08 4.62 -1.08
N ASP A 98 2.01 3.82 -1.03
CA ASP A 98 0.66 4.25 -1.36
C ASP A 98 0.00 4.94 -0.15
N PHE A 99 0.52 6.12 0.18
CA PHE A 99 -0.04 6.98 1.23
C PHE A 99 -1.49 7.38 0.94
N THR A 100 -1.90 7.36 -0.35
CA THR A 100 -3.30 7.59 -0.74
C THR A 100 -4.20 6.48 -0.20
N THR A 101 -3.84 5.21 -0.44
CA THR A 101 -4.58 4.06 0.11
C THR A 101 -4.56 4.08 1.63
N LYS A 102 -3.40 4.29 2.27
CA LYS A 102 -3.27 4.35 3.74
C LYS A 102 -4.29 5.33 4.34
N GLY A 103 -4.31 6.57 3.84
CA GLY A 103 -5.16 7.59 4.43
C GLY A 103 -6.65 7.42 4.16
N ILE A 104 -7.02 6.90 2.99
CA ILE A 104 -8.42 6.58 2.71
C ILE A 104 -8.87 5.39 3.56
N LEU A 105 -8.05 4.35 3.68
CA LEU A 105 -8.37 3.15 4.44
C LEU A 105 -8.51 3.44 5.94
N ASN A 106 -7.69 4.35 6.50
CA ASN A 106 -7.80 4.82 7.88
C ASN A 106 -9.23 5.30 8.23
N VAL A 107 -9.87 6.06 7.33
CA VAL A 107 -11.23 6.59 7.57
C VAL A 107 -12.32 5.65 7.06
N ALA A 108 -12.04 4.83 6.04
CA ALA A 108 -13.03 3.93 5.45
C ALA A 108 -13.48 2.84 6.45
N VAL A 109 -12.58 2.30 7.25
CA VAL A 109 -12.91 1.24 8.23
C VAL A 109 -13.78 1.74 9.39
N GLU A 110 -13.92 3.05 9.56
CA GLU A 110 -14.78 3.70 10.56
C GLU A 110 -16.23 3.86 10.08
N GLY A 111 -16.77 2.82 9.42
CA GLY A 111 -18.14 2.82 8.89
C GLY A 111 -18.33 3.61 7.60
N GLU A 112 -17.26 3.84 6.83
CA GLU A 112 -17.30 4.57 5.56
C GLU A 112 -16.66 3.78 4.42
N LEU A 113 -16.89 2.46 4.38
CA LEU A 113 -16.26 1.54 3.43
C LEU A 113 -16.60 1.85 1.96
N TRP A 114 -17.67 2.60 1.70
CA TRP A 114 -18.02 3.17 0.38
C TRP A 114 -16.88 4.02 -0.21
N ARG A 115 -15.99 4.57 0.62
CA ARG A 115 -14.80 5.30 0.17
C ARG A 115 -13.84 4.42 -0.63
N LEU A 116 -13.88 3.10 -0.45
CA LEU A 116 -12.98 2.15 -1.12
C LEU A 116 -13.35 1.88 -2.58
N ARG A 117 -14.37 2.56 -3.12
CA ARG A 117 -14.70 2.59 -4.54
C ARG A 117 -14.69 4.05 -5.03
N GLY A 118 -13.74 4.37 -5.89
CA GLY A 118 -13.69 5.65 -6.59
C GLY A 118 -14.88 5.85 -7.53
N THR A 119 -15.09 7.08 -7.99
CA THR A 119 -16.18 7.41 -8.92
C THR A 119 -16.06 6.72 -10.28
N ASP A 120 -14.86 6.25 -10.64
CA ASP A 120 -14.55 5.44 -11.82
C ASP A 120 -14.71 3.93 -11.59
N GLY A 121 -15.18 3.52 -10.40
CA GLY A 121 -15.37 2.13 -10.00
C GLY A 121 -14.09 1.40 -9.57
N LYS A 122 -12.93 2.07 -9.55
CA LYS A 122 -11.64 1.48 -9.18
C LYS A 122 -11.31 1.72 -7.70
N ALA A 123 -10.23 1.12 -7.22
CA ALA A 123 -9.66 1.49 -5.93
C ALA A 123 -9.26 2.98 -5.94
N PRO A 124 -9.48 3.71 -4.83
CA PRO A 124 -9.31 5.17 -4.80
C PRO A 124 -7.85 5.61 -4.55
N GLY A 125 -6.97 4.69 -4.11
CA GLY A 125 -5.54 4.96 -3.93
C GLY A 125 -4.71 4.77 -5.20
N MET A 126 -3.39 4.72 -5.06
CA MET A 126 -2.47 4.53 -6.19
C MET A 126 -2.65 3.16 -6.85
N ILE A 127 -3.02 2.13 -6.08
CA ILE A 127 -3.35 0.80 -6.61
C ILE A 127 -4.48 0.82 -7.67
N GLY A 128 -5.34 1.84 -7.68
CA GLY A 128 -6.37 1.99 -8.71
C GLY A 128 -5.85 2.47 -10.06
N TRP A 129 -4.65 3.05 -10.11
CA TRP A 129 -4.05 3.62 -11.31
C TRP A 129 -2.82 2.84 -11.77
N TRP A 130 -1.93 2.51 -10.84
CA TRP A 130 -0.68 1.82 -11.17
C TRP A 130 -0.25 0.86 -10.06
N PRO A 131 -0.96 -0.28 -9.90
CA PRO A 131 -0.74 -1.18 -8.77
C PRO A 131 0.65 -1.83 -8.79
N ALA A 132 1.25 -2.05 -9.98
CA ALA A 132 2.64 -2.52 -10.10
C ALA A 132 3.66 -1.63 -9.34
N LYS A 133 3.31 -0.36 -9.11
CA LYS A 133 4.18 0.69 -8.57
C LYS A 133 3.75 1.19 -7.19
N ALA A 134 2.72 0.60 -6.62
CA ALA A 134 2.15 0.97 -5.35
C ALA A 134 2.57 -0.03 -4.26
N VAL A 135 3.25 0.46 -3.23
CA VAL A 135 3.56 -0.31 -2.01
C VAL A 135 2.53 0.04 -0.95
N THR A 136 1.58 -0.85 -0.72
CA THR A 136 0.49 -0.66 0.26
C THR A 136 0.94 -1.06 1.65
N PHE A 137 0.41 -0.41 2.69
CA PHE A 137 0.78 -0.68 4.07
C PHE A 137 -0.36 -0.27 5.02
N VAL A 138 -0.40 -0.87 6.21
CA VAL A 138 -1.37 -0.50 7.26
C VAL A 138 -0.81 0.60 8.15
N ASP A 139 0.42 0.47 8.63
CA ASP A 139 1.17 1.50 9.35
C ASP A 139 2.66 1.33 9.10
N ASN A 140 3.43 2.36 9.45
CA ASN A 140 4.89 2.31 9.56
C ASN A 140 5.33 2.88 10.93
N HIS A 141 6.64 3.08 11.11
CA HIS A 141 7.22 3.59 12.35
C HIS A 141 6.88 5.06 12.67
N ASP A 142 6.38 5.80 11.70
CA ASP A 142 5.98 7.20 11.80
C ASP A 142 4.46 7.33 12.05
N THR A 143 3.65 6.65 11.22
CA THR A 143 2.19 6.68 11.31
C THR A 143 1.68 5.95 12.54
N GLY A 144 2.28 4.81 12.86
CA GLY A 144 2.03 4.01 14.05
C GLY A 144 3.25 4.04 14.99
N SER A 145 3.61 2.87 15.53
CA SER A 145 4.68 2.70 16.54
C SER A 145 4.56 3.73 17.65
N THR A 146 5.65 4.20 18.28
CA THR A 146 5.58 5.21 19.35
C THR A 146 5.31 6.63 18.85
N GLN A 147 5.50 6.92 17.56
CA GLN A 147 5.27 8.26 17.00
C GLN A 147 3.78 8.58 16.82
N HIS A 148 2.99 7.59 16.39
CA HIS A 148 1.54 7.67 16.26
C HIS A 148 1.05 8.91 15.49
N MET A 149 1.75 9.32 14.44
CA MET A 149 1.38 10.55 13.71
C MET A 149 0.11 10.39 12.89
N TRP A 150 -0.23 9.16 12.47
CA TRP A 150 -1.43 8.88 11.68
C TRP A 150 -1.88 7.41 11.78
N PRO A 151 -2.15 6.91 13.00
CA PRO A 151 -2.32 5.49 13.26
C PRO A 151 -3.56 4.94 12.55
N PHE A 152 -3.50 3.68 12.13
CA PHE A 152 -4.69 2.94 11.74
C PHE A 152 -5.59 2.70 12.96
N PRO A 153 -6.93 2.69 12.84
CA PRO A 153 -7.80 2.35 13.96
C PRO A 153 -7.45 0.98 14.54
N SER A 154 -7.07 0.92 15.81
CA SER A 154 -6.38 -0.22 16.41
C SER A 154 -7.25 -1.49 16.47
N ASP A 155 -8.56 -1.34 16.65
CA ASP A 155 -9.55 -2.43 16.62
C ASP A 155 -9.88 -2.92 15.20
N ARG A 156 -9.35 -2.27 14.17
CA ARG A 156 -9.64 -2.51 12.75
C ARG A 156 -8.42 -2.95 11.93
N VAL A 157 -7.24 -3.09 12.53
CA VAL A 157 -5.98 -3.41 11.84
C VAL A 157 -6.08 -4.64 10.92
N MET A 158 -6.80 -5.69 11.34
CA MET A 158 -6.98 -6.88 10.51
C MET A 158 -7.85 -6.64 9.26
N GLN A 159 -8.75 -5.65 9.26
CA GLN A 159 -9.42 -5.22 8.02
C GLN A 159 -8.42 -4.57 7.06
N GLY A 160 -7.49 -3.77 7.59
CA GLY A 160 -6.38 -3.21 6.83
C GLY A 160 -5.52 -4.29 6.16
N TYR A 161 -5.16 -5.34 6.91
CA TYR A 161 -4.40 -6.47 6.37
C TYR A 161 -5.20 -7.31 5.37
N ALA A 162 -6.46 -7.61 5.65
CA ALA A 162 -7.33 -8.31 4.71
C ALA A 162 -7.41 -7.55 3.38
N TYR A 163 -7.47 -6.22 3.39
CA TYR A 163 -7.39 -5.38 2.19
C TYR A 163 -6.04 -5.56 1.48
N ILE A 164 -4.93 -5.10 2.09
CA ILE A 164 -3.65 -5.00 1.36
C ILE A 164 -3.07 -6.35 0.94
N LEU A 165 -3.32 -7.43 1.69
CA LEU A 165 -2.78 -8.76 1.39
C LEU A 165 -3.56 -9.49 0.28
N THR A 166 -4.83 -9.15 0.06
CA THR A 166 -5.63 -9.75 -1.01
C THR A 166 -5.65 -8.92 -2.30
N HIS A 167 -5.39 -7.62 -2.22
CA HIS A 167 -5.49 -6.68 -3.34
C HIS A 167 -4.24 -6.62 -4.23
N PRO A 168 -4.33 -5.99 -5.41
CA PRO A 168 -3.17 -5.58 -6.20
C PRO A 168 -2.27 -4.61 -5.42
N GLY A 169 -1.07 -4.35 -5.95
CA GLY A 169 -0.01 -3.68 -5.18
C GLY A 169 0.95 -4.64 -4.49
N THR A 170 1.99 -4.07 -3.89
CA THR A 170 3.00 -4.80 -3.11
C THR A 170 2.77 -4.51 -1.62
N PRO A 171 2.15 -5.41 -0.85
CA PRO A 171 1.86 -5.14 0.56
C PRO A 171 3.11 -5.18 1.43
N CYS A 172 3.21 -4.24 2.36
CA CYS A 172 4.22 -4.14 3.40
C CYS A 172 3.58 -4.44 4.76
N ILE A 173 4.11 -5.45 5.46
CA ILE A 173 3.65 -5.85 6.80
C ILE A 173 4.48 -5.11 7.83
N PHE A 174 3.81 -4.57 8.85
CA PHE A 174 4.46 -3.79 9.91
C PHE A 174 4.86 -4.71 11.06
N TYR A 175 6.04 -4.47 11.63
CA TYR A 175 6.66 -5.35 12.63
C TYR A 175 5.76 -5.58 13.83
N ASP A 176 5.33 -4.50 14.50
CA ASP A 176 4.57 -4.57 15.76
C ASP A 176 3.28 -5.36 15.56
N HIS A 177 2.58 -5.13 14.45
CA HIS A 177 1.35 -5.84 14.13
C HIS A 177 1.59 -7.35 13.96
N PHE A 178 2.71 -7.73 13.33
CA PHE A 178 3.01 -9.13 13.09
C PHE A 178 3.52 -9.87 14.33
N PHE A 179 4.41 -9.25 15.11
CA PHE A 179 5.08 -9.94 16.23
C PHE A 179 4.49 -9.60 17.60
N ASP A 180 4.03 -8.37 17.83
CA ASP A 180 3.71 -7.88 19.17
C ASP A 180 2.20 -7.82 19.45
N TRP A 181 1.37 -7.69 18.41
CA TRP A 181 -0.09 -7.53 18.56
C TRP A 181 -0.86 -8.87 18.54
N GLY A 182 -0.16 -10.00 18.47
CA GLY A 182 -0.77 -11.32 18.42
C GLY A 182 -1.50 -11.65 17.11
N LEU A 183 -1.25 -10.89 16.03
CA LEU A 183 -1.93 -11.06 14.73
C LEU A 183 -1.17 -11.96 13.75
N LYS A 184 -0.02 -12.51 14.17
CA LYS A 184 0.88 -13.32 13.33
C LYS A 184 0.14 -14.37 12.50
N GLU A 185 -0.66 -15.20 13.15
CA GLU A 185 -1.32 -16.33 12.50
C GLU A 185 -2.36 -15.89 11.47
N GLU A 186 -3.08 -14.81 11.74
CA GLU A 186 -4.08 -14.28 10.80
C GLU A 186 -3.41 -13.66 9.57
N ILE A 187 -2.34 -12.89 9.78
CA ILE A 187 -1.54 -12.32 8.69
C ILE A 187 -0.90 -13.45 7.85
N ASP A 188 -0.33 -14.48 8.49
CA ASP A 188 0.24 -15.65 7.80
C ASP A 188 -0.79 -16.37 6.93
N ARG A 189 -2.04 -16.51 7.40
CA ARG A 189 -3.14 -17.10 6.61
C ARG A 189 -3.46 -16.25 5.38
N LEU A 190 -3.55 -14.93 5.53
CA LEU A 190 -3.80 -14.02 4.40
C LEU A 190 -2.66 -14.04 3.37
N VAL A 191 -1.41 -14.06 3.82
CA VAL A 191 -0.24 -14.24 2.94
C VAL A 191 -0.32 -15.59 2.22
N SER A 192 -0.67 -16.66 2.92
CA SER A 192 -0.83 -18.00 2.33
C SER A 192 -1.90 -18.02 1.23
N VAL A 193 -3.04 -17.35 1.43
CA VAL A 193 -4.07 -17.18 0.40
C VAL A 193 -3.50 -16.42 -0.80
N ARG A 194 -2.86 -15.27 -0.57
CA ARG A 194 -2.23 -14.47 -1.63
C ARG A 194 -1.28 -15.32 -2.49
N THR A 195 -0.36 -16.02 -1.85
CA THR A 195 0.65 -16.85 -2.53
C THR A 195 0.02 -18.04 -3.26
N ARG A 196 -0.90 -18.78 -2.61
CA ARG A 196 -1.54 -19.97 -3.19
C ARG A 196 -2.32 -19.65 -4.46
N HIS A 197 -3.00 -18.51 -4.49
CA HIS A 197 -3.80 -18.10 -5.65
C HIS A 197 -2.99 -17.30 -6.69
N GLY A 198 -1.70 -17.08 -6.42
CA GLY A 198 -0.79 -16.34 -7.29
C GLY A 198 -1.22 -14.90 -7.48
N ILE A 199 -1.77 -14.28 -6.43
CA ILE A 199 -2.12 -12.86 -6.44
C ILE A 199 -0.83 -12.05 -6.43
N HIS A 200 -0.70 -11.11 -7.37
CA HIS A 200 0.48 -10.29 -7.56
C HIS A 200 0.13 -8.81 -7.65
N ASN A 201 1.15 -7.97 -7.79
CA ASN A 201 1.00 -6.51 -7.79
C ASN A 201 0.18 -5.96 -8.98
N GLU A 202 -0.08 -6.76 -10.02
CA GLU A 202 -0.87 -6.39 -11.20
C GLU A 202 -2.14 -7.23 -11.35
N SER A 203 -2.51 -7.98 -10.30
CA SER A 203 -3.78 -8.71 -10.28
C SER A 203 -4.95 -7.76 -10.58
N LYS A 204 -6.01 -8.31 -11.18
CA LYS A 204 -7.21 -7.55 -11.54
C LYS A 204 -8.12 -7.48 -10.34
N LEU A 205 -8.52 -6.26 -9.99
CA LEU A 205 -9.51 -5.98 -8.94
C LEU A 205 -10.87 -5.71 -9.57
N GLN A 206 -11.90 -6.38 -9.06
CA GLN A 206 -13.30 -6.06 -9.32
C GLN A 206 -14.00 -5.78 -8.00
N ILE A 207 -14.40 -4.53 -7.78
CA ILE A 207 -15.18 -4.16 -6.61
C ILE A 207 -16.65 -4.53 -6.88
N ILE A 208 -17.22 -5.37 -6.02
CA ILE A 208 -18.60 -5.84 -6.11
C ILE A 208 -19.50 -4.88 -5.31
N GLU A 209 -19.20 -4.67 -4.03
CA GLU A 209 -19.96 -3.78 -3.14
C GLU A 209 -19.06 -2.82 -2.38
N ALA A 210 -19.59 -1.63 -2.11
CA ALA A 210 -18.93 -0.60 -1.30
C ALA A 210 -20.00 0.30 -0.66
N ASP A 211 -20.47 -0.12 0.52
CA ASP A 211 -21.43 0.56 1.40
C ASP A 211 -20.73 1.05 2.69
N ALA A 212 -21.45 1.64 3.64
CA ALA A 212 -20.89 2.04 4.93
C ALA A 212 -20.27 0.86 5.73
N ASP A 213 -21.01 -0.25 5.80
CA ASP A 213 -20.74 -1.43 6.63
C ASP A 213 -20.28 -2.67 5.84
N LEU A 214 -20.10 -2.54 4.53
CA LEU A 214 -19.65 -3.61 3.64
C LEU A 214 -18.71 -3.07 2.55
N TYR A 215 -17.53 -3.68 2.44
CA TYR A 215 -16.74 -3.68 1.22
C TYR A 215 -16.60 -5.12 0.74
N LEU A 216 -16.86 -5.39 -0.53
CA LEU A 216 -16.71 -6.71 -1.14
C LEU A 216 -15.99 -6.57 -2.47
N ALA A 217 -14.90 -7.30 -2.66
CA ALA A 217 -14.14 -7.28 -3.90
C ALA A 217 -13.63 -8.67 -4.29
N GLU A 218 -13.52 -8.90 -5.59
CA GLU A 218 -12.97 -10.09 -6.21
C GLU A 218 -11.63 -9.75 -6.86
N ILE A 219 -10.64 -10.62 -6.66
CA ILE A 219 -9.28 -10.47 -7.20
C ILE A 219 -8.96 -11.67 -8.09
N ASP A 220 -8.63 -11.39 -9.34
CA ASP A 220 -8.33 -12.35 -10.42
C ASP A 220 -9.41 -13.42 -10.67
N GLY A 221 -10.63 -13.25 -10.16
CA GLY A 221 -11.65 -14.30 -10.17
C GLY A 221 -11.29 -15.51 -9.33
N LYS A 222 -10.39 -15.35 -8.35
CA LYS A 222 -9.83 -16.44 -7.53
C LYS A 222 -10.00 -16.23 -6.04
N VAL A 223 -10.04 -14.99 -5.58
CA VAL A 223 -10.13 -14.62 -4.18
C VAL A 223 -11.21 -13.58 -4.03
N ILE A 224 -12.10 -13.73 -3.05
CA ILE A 224 -13.06 -12.70 -2.65
C ILE A 224 -12.72 -12.24 -1.24
N VAL A 225 -12.69 -10.94 -1.02
CA VAL A 225 -12.48 -10.34 0.30
C VAL A 225 -13.69 -9.49 0.67
N LYS A 226 -14.11 -9.65 1.93
CA LYS A 226 -15.14 -8.86 2.59
C LYS A 226 -14.54 -8.13 3.77
N LEU A 227 -14.85 -6.85 3.91
CA LEU A 227 -14.57 -6.02 5.09
C LEU A 227 -15.86 -5.43 5.66
N GLY A 228 -15.81 -5.04 6.93
CA GLY A 228 -16.90 -4.38 7.64
C GLY A 228 -17.79 -5.32 8.43
N PRO A 229 -18.67 -4.78 9.29
CA PRO A 229 -19.45 -5.56 10.24
C PRO A 229 -20.63 -6.34 9.63
N ARG A 230 -21.04 -6.06 8.38
CA ARG A 230 -22.19 -6.75 7.77
C ARG A 230 -21.91 -8.25 7.63
N TYR A 231 -22.56 -9.10 8.42
CA TYR A 231 -22.28 -10.54 8.40
C TYR A 231 -22.86 -11.26 7.17
N ASP A 232 -24.12 -10.99 6.84
CA ASP A 232 -24.87 -11.71 5.81
C ASP A 232 -24.53 -11.20 4.39
N VAL A 233 -23.52 -11.82 3.77
CA VAL A 233 -23.11 -11.55 2.38
C VAL A 233 -23.26 -12.75 1.46
N GLY A 234 -23.79 -13.88 1.94
CA GLY A 234 -23.80 -15.15 1.21
C GLY A 234 -24.46 -15.09 -0.18
N ASN A 235 -25.50 -14.26 -0.34
CA ASN A 235 -26.19 -14.08 -1.63
C ASN A 235 -25.34 -13.32 -2.66
N LEU A 236 -24.26 -12.66 -2.23
CA LEU A 236 -23.33 -11.91 -3.08
C LEU A 236 -22.11 -12.75 -3.48
N ILE A 237 -21.87 -13.88 -2.82
CA ILE A 237 -20.72 -14.75 -3.08
C ILE A 237 -21.07 -15.70 -4.24
N PRO A 238 -20.32 -15.68 -5.36
CA PRO A 238 -20.52 -16.62 -6.45
C PRO A 238 -20.37 -18.08 -6.00
N GLY A 239 -21.12 -18.98 -6.63
CA GLY A 239 -21.02 -20.41 -6.35
C GLY A 239 -19.61 -20.95 -6.59
N GLY A 240 -19.12 -21.78 -5.67
CA GLY A 240 -17.80 -22.44 -5.77
C GLY A 240 -16.73 -21.86 -4.86
N PHE A 241 -16.92 -20.65 -4.34
CA PHE A 241 -16.05 -20.03 -3.34
C PHE A 241 -16.27 -20.63 -1.94
N LYS A 242 -15.19 -20.77 -1.16
CA LYS A 242 -15.22 -21.32 0.21
C LYS A 242 -14.37 -20.45 1.12
N VAL A 243 -14.84 -20.18 2.33
CA VAL A 243 -14.09 -19.37 3.31
C VAL A 243 -12.70 -19.97 3.54
N ALA A 244 -11.67 -19.18 3.28
CA ALA A 244 -10.25 -19.52 3.46
C ALA A 244 -9.64 -18.87 4.71
N ALA A 245 -10.12 -17.67 5.09
CA ALA A 245 -9.72 -16.96 6.31
C ALA A 245 -10.86 -16.04 6.79
N HIS A 246 -10.95 -15.80 8.10
CA HIS A 246 -11.88 -14.83 8.67
C HIS A 246 -11.40 -14.39 10.05
N GLY A 247 -11.89 -13.25 10.51
CA GLY A 247 -11.65 -12.71 11.83
C GLY A 247 -12.58 -11.53 12.10
N ASN A 248 -12.16 -10.61 12.98
CA ASN A 248 -12.99 -9.46 13.34
C ASN A 248 -13.29 -8.58 12.13
N ASP A 249 -14.55 -8.59 11.68
CA ASP A 249 -15.06 -7.81 10.55
C ASP A 249 -14.29 -7.95 9.23
N TYR A 250 -13.69 -9.12 8.98
CA TYR A 250 -13.21 -9.51 7.66
C TYR A 250 -13.44 -11.00 7.38
N ALA A 251 -13.60 -11.33 6.10
CA ALA A 251 -13.61 -12.71 5.61
C ALA A 251 -13.02 -12.77 4.20
N VAL A 252 -12.36 -13.89 3.88
CA VAL A 252 -11.75 -14.17 2.59
C VAL A 252 -12.22 -15.54 2.13
N TRP A 253 -12.67 -15.63 0.88
CA TRP A 253 -13.03 -16.86 0.18
C TRP A 253 -12.07 -17.14 -0.96
#